data_AF-A0A6D2J5Q9-F1
#
_entry.id   AF-A0A6D2J5Q9-F1
#
_cell.length_a   1.000
_cell.length_b   1.000
_cell.length_c   1.000
_cell.angle_alpha   90.00
_cell.angle_beta   90.00
_cell.angle_gamma   90.00
#
_symmetry.space_group_name_H-M   'P 1'
#
loop_
_entity.id
_entity.type
_entity.pdbx_description
1 polymer ?
#
loop_
_entity_poly.entity_id
_entity_poly.type
_entity_poly.pdbx_seq_one_letter_code
_entity_poly.pdbx_strand_id
1 'polypeptide(L)'
;MTSLRETLKSVKDISHLLKKFNSPTSLCTSNDWTSFLKSISALLHVNKILEVGVSESLREHMRRFNLDIIEKAGLCISTELDYVFELAIGVIDVTRSKEKGYQTLVKEGFCAELDELRQIYEELPEFLQEVSSMELEHFSHLQKEKLPPFIVYIQQIGYLMCIFGEKLDEAALNRLPEFEFAFSDMEGDTKRSFYHTPKTRELDNLLGDIYHKILDMERAIIRDLLSHILLFSAHLLKAVNFVAELDCILSLACVAHQNNYVRPVLTMESVLDIRNGRHVLQEMAVDTFIPNDTEINDNGRIHIITGPNYSGKSIYVKQVALIVFLSHIGSFVPADSATIGLTDRIFCAMGSKFMTAEQSTFMIDLHQVGMMLRQATSRSLCLLDEFGKGTLTEDGIGLLGGTISHFATCNEPPRVLVCTHLTELLNESCLPISEKIKFYTMSVLRPDTGSANMEEIVFLYRLIPGQTLLSYGLHCALLAGVPEEVVKRAVIVLDAFESNNNIDKLNLDNISSQDQAFKDAVEKFLALDTSKSDIRAFFQDMFTS
;
A
#
# COMPACT_ATOMS: atom_id res chain seq x y z
N MET A 1 -11.76 -21.44 12.16
CA MET A 1 -11.38 -20.20 11.45
C MET A 1 -10.79 -19.16 12.39
N THR A 2 -11.50 -18.69 13.43
CA THR A 2 -11.01 -17.63 14.34
C THR A 2 -9.70 -18.00 15.04
N SER A 3 -9.62 -19.18 15.65
CA SER A 3 -8.41 -19.68 16.31
C SER A 3 -7.21 -19.82 15.36
N LEU A 4 -7.44 -20.25 14.12
CA LEU A 4 -6.40 -20.34 13.10
C LEU A 4 -5.86 -18.94 12.76
N ARG A 5 -6.75 -17.98 12.49
CA ARG A 5 -6.38 -16.59 12.19
C ARG A 5 -5.64 -15.89 13.33
N GLU A 6 -6.06 -16.11 14.57
CA GLU A 6 -5.36 -15.58 15.76
C GLU A 6 -3.96 -16.16 15.90
N THR A 7 -3.81 -17.45 15.62
CA THR A 7 -2.50 -18.12 15.62
C THR A 7 -1.60 -17.56 14.51
N LEU A 8 -2.14 -17.37 13.30
CA LEU A 8 -1.40 -16.80 12.16
C LEU A 8 -0.85 -15.40 12.44
N LYS A 9 -1.60 -14.53 13.14
CA LYS A 9 -1.13 -13.20 13.55
C LYS A 9 0.13 -13.22 14.41
N SER A 10 0.39 -14.34 15.08
CA SER A 10 1.55 -14.53 15.96
C SER A 10 2.81 -14.95 15.18
N VAL A 11 2.65 -15.41 13.93
CA VAL A 11 3.77 -15.73 13.04
C VAL A 11 4.36 -14.43 12.49
N LYS A 12 5.63 -14.17 12.81
CA LYS A 12 6.41 -13.04 12.29
C LYS A 12 7.26 -13.47 11.10
N ASP A 13 7.90 -12.50 10.45
CA ASP A 13 8.83 -12.76 9.35
C ASP A 13 10.11 -13.45 9.85
N ILE A 14 10.07 -14.78 9.87
CA ILE A 14 11.21 -15.62 10.27
C ILE A 14 12.39 -15.43 9.31
N SER A 15 12.15 -15.18 8.02
CA SER A 15 13.24 -14.96 7.05
C SER A 15 14.05 -13.71 7.40
N HIS A 16 13.35 -12.62 7.74
CA HIS A 16 13.98 -11.40 8.23
C HIS A 16 14.70 -11.63 9.57
N LEU A 17 14.09 -12.35 10.52
CA LEU A 17 14.72 -12.66 11.81
C LEU A 17 15.99 -13.48 11.65
N LEU A 18 15.99 -14.53 10.81
CA LEU A 18 17.18 -15.34 10.54
C LEU A 18 18.32 -14.51 9.89
N LYS A 19 17.98 -13.61 8.96
CA LYS A 19 18.96 -12.68 8.37
C LYS A 19 19.53 -11.72 9.40
N LYS A 20 18.69 -11.19 10.30
CA LYS A 20 19.10 -10.34 11.41
C LYS A 20 20.06 -11.10 12.34
N PHE A 21 19.69 -12.31 12.74
CA PHE A 21 20.51 -13.17 13.59
C PHE A 21 21.88 -13.51 12.98
N ASN A 22 21.94 -13.72 11.67
CA ASN A 22 23.20 -14.03 10.98
C ASN A 22 24.07 -12.79 10.68
N SER A 23 23.55 -11.58 10.86
CA SER A 23 24.29 -10.36 10.57
C SER A 23 25.28 -10.04 11.71
N PRO A 24 26.59 -9.87 11.42
CA PRO A 24 27.59 -9.53 12.45
C PRO A 24 27.41 -8.13 13.04
N THR A 25 26.66 -7.25 12.36
CA THR A 25 26.43 -5.86 12.77
C THR A 25 25.11 -5.65 13.50
N SER A 26 24.23 -6.67 13.56
CA SER A 26 22.91 -6.50 14.17
C SER A 26 22.89 -7.02 15.61
N LEU A 27 22.50 -6.14 16.53
CA LEU A 27 22.21 -6.53 17.91
C LEU A 27 20.88 -7.27 17.95
N CYS A 28 20.93 -8.56 18.29
CA CYS A 28 19.75 -9.38 18.52
C CYS A 28 19.19 -9.02 19.90
N THR A 29 17.95 -8.55 19.92
CA THR A 29 17.28 -8.15 21.17
C THR A 29 16.45 -9.30 21.76
N SER A 30 16.13 -9.23 23.05
CA SER A 30 15.19 -10.18 23.69
C SER A 30 13.84 -10.24 22.94
N ASN A 31 13.40 -9.12 22.38
CA ASN A 31 12.17 -9.05 21.59
C ASN A 31 12.25 -9.85 20.27
N ASP A 32 13.43 -9.91 19.64
CA ASP A 32 13.63 -10.69 18.42
C ASP A 32 13.53 -12.18 18.71
N TRP A 33 14.18 -12.65 19.79
CA TRP A 33 14.09 -14.03 20.27
C TRP A 33 12.67 -14.39 20.72
N THR A 34 11.99 -13.49 21.41
CA THR A 34 10.58 -13.65 21.79
C THR A 34 9.69 -13.82 20.56
N SER A 35 9.93 -13.00 19.54
CA SER A 35 9.19 -13.06 18.28
C SER A 35 9.46 -14.35 17.52
N PHE A 36 10.72 -14.81 17.51
CA PHE A 36 11.13 -16.06 16.89
C PHE A 36 10.47 -17.28 17.57
N LEU A 37 10.57 -17.38 18.90
CA LEU A 37 9.95 -18.46 19.68
C LEU A 37 8.42 -18.46 19.54
N LYS A 38 7.77 -17.30 19.63
CA LYS A 38 6.32 -17.18 19.41
C LYS A 38 5.91 -17.61 18.00
N SER A 39 6.74 -17.29 16.99
CA SER A 39 6.46 -17.67 15.61
C SER A 39 6.53 -19.18 15.42
N ILE A 40 7.59 -19.83 15.92
CA ILE A 40 7.71 -21.30 15.81
C ILE A 40 6.60 -22.00 16.58
N SER A 41 6.31 -21.57 17.81
CA SER A 41 5.19 -22.10 18.59
C SER A 41 3.85 -21.95 17.84
N ALA A 42 3.63 -20.81 17.19
CA ALA A 42 2.44 -20.59 16.37
C ALA A 42 2.39 -21.52 15.15
N LEU A 43 3.52 -21.78 14.46
CA LEU A 43 3.60 -22.74 13.35
C LEU A 43 3.22 -24.15 13.82
N LEU A 44 3.77 -24.61 14.93
CA LEU A 44 3.44 -25.91 15.52
C LEU A 44 1.96 -25.99 15.91
N HIS A 45 1.42 -24.92 16.48
CA HIS A 45 0.00 -24.83 16.84
C HIS A 45 -0.91 -24.87 15.60
N VAL A 46 -0.52 -24.24 14.49
CA VAL A 46 -1.25 -24.33 13.20
C VAL A 46 -1.36 -25.79 12.75
N ASN A 47 -0.27 -26.56 12.82
CA ASN A 47 -0.31 -27.98 12.47
C ASN A 47 -1.30 -28.75 13.37
N LYS A 48 -1.28 -28.49 14.67
CA LYS A 48 -2.21 -29.13 15.62
C LYS A 48 -3.68 -28.74 15.37
N ILE A 49 -3.96 -27.49 15.02
CA ILE A 49 -5.30 -27.03 14.64
C ILE A 49 -5.77 -27.77 13.38
N LEU A 50 -4.91 -27.96 12.37
CA LEU A 50 -5.28 -28.68 11.14
C LEU A 50 -5.45 -30.18 11.38
N GLU A 51 -4.65 -30.78 12.26
CA GLU A 51 -4.75 -32.19 12.59
C GLU A 51 -6.04 -32.50 13.38
N VAL A 52 -6.33 -31.74 14.44
CA VAL A 52 -7.42 -32.03 15.39
C VAL A 52 -8.70 -31.26 15.07
N GLY A 53 -8.58 -30.03 14.56
CA GLY A 53 -9.70 -29.11 14.39
C GLY A 53 -10.53 -29.34 13.13
N VAL A 54 -10.10 -30.22 12.21
CA VAL A 54 -10.85 -30.54 10.99
C VAL A 54 -11.83 -31.68 11.27
N SER A 55 -13.13 -31.38 11.18
CA SER A 55 -14.19 -32.38 11.36
C SER A 55 -14.13 -33.49 10.30
N GLU A 56 -14.63 -34.68 10.64
CA GLU A 56 -14.62 -35.83 9.72
C GLU A 56 -15.37 -35.54 8.42
N SER A 57 -16.50 -34.82 8.52
CA SER A 57 -17.25 -34.35 7.35
C SER A 57 -16.40 -33.47 6.42
N LEU A 58 -15.52 -32.63 6.96
CA LEU A 58 -14.68 -31.73 6.18
C LEU A 58 -13.50 -32.49 5.57
N ARG A 59 -12.99 -33.53 6.27
CA ARG A 59 -11.99 -34.47 5.72
C ARG A 59 -12.54 -35.26 4.53
N GLU A 60 -13.79 -35.72 4.59
CA GLU A 60 -14.45 -36.38 3.46
C GLU A 60 -14.59 -35.43 2.26
N HIS A 61 -14.98 -34.18 2.49
CA HIS A 61 -15.02 -33.17 1.43
C HIS A 61 -13.63 -32.91 0.85
N MET A 62 -12.60 -32.76 1.68
CA MET A 62 -11.22 -32.58 1.23
C MET A 62 -10.75 -33.74 0.35
N ARG A 63 -11.03 -34.99 0.74
CA ARG A 63 -10.74 -36.18 -0.07
C ARG A 63 -11.47 -36.16 -1.41
N ARG A 64 -12.74 -35.74 -1.42
CA ARG A 64 -13.51 -35.62 -2.67
C ARG A 64 -12.94 -34.57 -3.63
N PHE A 65 -12.34 -33.50 -3.10
CA PHE A 65 -11.71 -32.45 -3.89
C PHE A 65 -10.20 -32.67 -4.12
N ASN A 66 -9.63 -33.81 -3.72
CA ASN A 66 -8.18 -34.10 -3.76
C ASN A 66 -7.34 -32.98 -3.12
N LEU A 67 -7.77 -32.48 -1.96
CA LEU A 67 -7.10 -31.43 -1.20
C LEU A 67 -6.27 -32.02 -0.06
N ASP A 68 -4.97 -32.18 -0.28
CA ASP A 68 -4.04 -32.77 0.69
C ASP A 68 -3.45 -31.72 1.64
N ILE A 69 -4.26 -30.77 2.12
CA ILE A 69 -3.78 -29.64 2.95
C ILE A 69 -3.23 -30.13 4.29
N ILE A 70 -3.85 -31.14 4.90
CA ILE A 70 -3.41 -31.71 6.18
C ILE A 70 -2.08 -32.46 6.00
N GLU A 71 -1.95 -33.23 4.92
CA GLU A 71 -0.70 -33.93 4.62
C GLU A 71 0.43 -32.95 4.29
N LYS A 72 0.14 -31.92 3.49
CA LYS A 72 1.08 -30.81 3.22
C LYS A 72 1.49 -30.10 4.52
N ALA A 73 0.56 -29.85 5.44
CA ALA A 73 0.86 -29.26 6.74
C ALA A 73 1.85 -30.13 7.52
N GLY A 74 1.61 -31.44 7.62
CA GLY A 74 2.51 -32.37 8.30
C GLY A 74 3.89 -32.50 7.64
N LEU A 75 3.96 -32.41 6.31
CA LEU A 75 5.23 -32.44 5.56
C LEU A 75 6.02 -31.13 5.66
N CYS A 76 5.34 -29.99 5.85
CA CYS A 76 5.97 -28.67 5.93
C CYS A 76 6.31 -28.27 7.38
N ILE A 77 5.46 -28.62 8.33
CA ILE A 77 5.61 -28.35 9.77
C ILE A 77 6.03 -29.67 10.42
N SER A 78 7.31 -29.96 10.27
CA SER A 78 7.90 -31.24 10.65
C SER A 78 8.48 -31.21 12.07
N THR A 79 8.85 -32.38 12.60
CA THR A 79 9.42 -32.55 13.94
C THR A 79 10.72 -31.77 14.18
N GLU A 80 11.40 -31.37 13.11
CA GLU A 80 12.57 -30.49 13.14
C GLU A 80 12.23 -29.11 13.71
N LEU A 81 11.01 -28.60 13.51
CA LEU A 81 10.59 -27.34 14.11
C LEU A 81 10.42 -27.48 15.63
N ASP A 82 9.91 -28.61 16.11
CA ASP A 82 9.87 -28.93 17.55
C ASP A 82 11.28 -28.96 18.13
N TYR A 83 12.23 -29.61 17.44
CA TYR A 83 13.63 -29.63 17.86
C TYR A 83 14.24 -28.21 17.93
N VAL A 84 14.02 -27.37 16.92
CA VAL A 84 14.51 -25.98 16.93
C VAL A 84 13.86 -25.17 18.05
N PHE A 85 12.58 -25.38 18.33
CA PHE A 85 11.88 -24.74 19.43
C PHE A 85 12.48 -25.13 20.78
N GLU A 86 12.64 -26.44 21.04
CA GLU A 86 13.23 -26.98 22.27
C GLU A 86 14.69 -26.53 22.45
N LEU A 87 15.46 -26.51 21.37
CA LEU A 87 16.83 -26.00 21.38
C LEU A 87 16.86 -24.52 21.81
N ALA A 88 16.02 -23.68 21.20
CA ALA A 88 16.00 -22.24 21.47
C ALA A 88 15.47 -21.93 22.87
N ILE A 89 14.40 -22.59 23.34
CA ILE A 89 13.83 -22.37 24.67
C ILE A 89 14.69 -22.97 25.79
N GLY A 90 15.50 -23.99 25.48
CA GLY A 90 16.47 -24.58 26.41
C GLY A 90 17.61 -23.63 26.75
N VAL A 91 18.04 -22.81 25.77
CA VAL A 91 19.18 -21.89 25.92
C VAL A 91 18.74 -20.48 26.28
N ILE A 92 17.65 -19.97 25.68
CA ILE A 92 17.25 -18.57 25.80
C ILE A 92 16.16 -18.40 26.84
N ASP A 93 16.38 -17.48 27.77
CA ASP A 93 15.36 -16.96 28.68
C ASP A 93 14.88 -15.57 28.22
N VAL A 94 13.71 -15.55 27.59
CA VAL A 94 13.04 -14.32 27.13
C VAL A 94 12.24 -13.62 28.24
N THR A 95 12.04 -14.26 29.39
CA THR A 95 11.21 -13.74 30.49
C THR A 95 11.98 -12.95 31.52
N ARG A 96 13.30 -13.10 31.56
CA ARG A 96 14.16 -12.41 32.52
C ARG A 96 14.15 -10.90 32.27
N SER A 97 13.61 -10.15 33.23
CA SER A 97 13.56 -8.70 33.24
C SER A 97 14.94 -8.10 33.58
N LYS A 98 15.16 -6.84 33.22
CA LYS A 98 16.37 -6.04 33.56
C LYS A 98 16.46 -5.70 35.05
N GLU A 99 15.93 -6.52 35.94
CA GLU A 99 15.81 -6.22 37.37
C GLU A 99 17.16 -6.11 38.08
N LYS A 100 18.19 -6.80 37.58
CA LYS A 100 19.53 -6.84 38.21
C LYS A 100 20.58 -5.92 37.56
N GLY A 101 20.17 -4.95 36.75
CA GLY A 101 21.08 -3.92 36.21
C GLY A 101 21.91 -4.31 34.98
N TYR A 102 21.83 -5.56 34.50
CA TYR A 102 22.43 -6.02 33.25
C TYR A 102 21.43 -6.88 32.45
N GLN A 103 21.49 -6.80 31.11
CA GLN A 103 20.61 -7.57 30.23
C GLN A 103 21.24 -8.92 29.94
N THR A 104 20.56 -10.00 30.32
CA THR A 104 20.96 -11.38 30.01
C THR A 104 19.93 -12.07 29.14
N LEU A 105 20.39 -12.99 28.29
CA LEU A 105 19.53 -13.76 27.40
C LEU A 105 19.67 -15.27 27.63
N VAL A 106 20.82 -15.73 28.15
CA VAL A 106 21.07 -17.15 28.37
C VAL A 106 20.45 -17.59 29.70
N LYS A 107 19.76 -18.72 29.70
CA LYS A 107 19.07 -19.29 30.87
C LYS A 107 20.06 -19.65 31.99
N GLU A 108 19.62 -19.54 33.24
CA GLU A 108 20.39 -20.05 34.39
C GLU A 108 20.45 -21.59 34.37
N GLY A 109 21.57 -22.14 34.81
CA GLY A 109 21.84 -23.57 34.81
C GLY A 109 22.24 -24.12 33.45
N PHE A 110 22.32 -23.29 32.39
CA PHE A 110 22.81 -23.72 31.09
C PHE A 110 24.34 -23.86 31.07
N CYS A 111 25.06 -22.92 31.67
CA CYS A 111 26.51 -22.89 31.70
C CYS A 111 26.99 -22.50 33.10
N ALA A 112 27.59 -23.46 33.82
CA ALA A 112 28.05 -23.25 35.18
C ALA A 112 29.05 -22.09 35.30
N GLU A 113 30.00 -21.99 34.37
CA GLU A 113 30.99 -20.89 34.35
C GLU A 113 30.34 -19.52 34.16
N LEU A 114 29.30 -19.41 33.32
CA LEU A 114 28.56 -18.16 33.13
C LEU A 114 27.77 -17.79 34.37
N ASP A 115 27.16 -18.77 35.02
CA ASP A 115 26.37 -18.56 36.24
C ASP A 115 27.25 -18.16 37.42
N GLU A 116 28.45 -18.73 37.55
CA GLU A 116 29.46 -18.30 38.52
C GLU A 116 29.86 -16.83 38.30
N LEU A 117 30.17 -16.43 37.05
CA LEU A 117 30.51 -15.03 36.75
C LEU A 117 29.36 -14.07 37.06
N ARG A 118 28.12 -14.47 36.75
CA ARG A 118 26.92 -13.68 37.08
C ARG A 118 26.74 -13.53 38.57
N GLN A 119 26.93 -14.60 39.34
CA GLN A 119 26.86 -14.54 40.80
C GLN A 119 27.91 -13.57 41.35
N ILE A 120 29.17 -13.68 40.92
CA ILE A 120 30.24 -12.76 41.33
C ILE A 120 29.89 -11.31 40.98
N TYR A 121 29.32 -11.06 39.80
CA TYR A 121 28.92 -9.72 39.38
C TYR A 121 27.75 -9.15 40.20
N GLU A 122 26.77 -9.99 40.57
CA GLU A 122 25.63 -9.60 41.39
C GLU A 122 26.04 -9.30 42.85
N GLU A 123 26.98 -10.06 43.40
CA GLU A 123 27.54 -9.88 44.75
C GLU A 123 28.63 -8.78 44.78
N LEU A 124 29.08 -8.29 43.62
CA LEU A 124 30.18 -7.32 43.50
C LEU A 124 29.95 -6.03 44.29
N PRO A 125 28.76 -5.39 44.30
CA PRO A 125 28.55 -4.16 45.06
C PRO A 125 28.73 -4.35 46.57
N GLU A 126 28.22 -5.46 47.11
CA GLU A 126 28.35 -5.80 48.54
C GLU A 126 29.83 -6.09 48.89
N PHE A 127 30.49 -6.90 48.06
CA PHE A 127 31.92 -7.19 48.20
C PHE A 127 32.78 -5.93 48.15
N LEU A 128 32.55 -5.03 47.19
CA LEU A 128 33.30 -3.78 47.09
C LEU A 128 33.06 -2.86 48.29
N GLN A 129 31.88 -2.87 48.90
CA GLN A 129 31.58 -2.12 50.11
C GLN A 129 32.37 -2.64 51.32
N GLU A 130 32.51 -3.96 51.46
CA GLU A 130 33.34 -4.57 52.49
C GLU A 130 34.82 -4.24 52.31
N VAL A 131 35.35 -4.40 51.10
CA VAL A 131 36.76 -4.06 50.78
C VAL A 131 37.02 -2.57 51.00
N SER A 132 36.07 -1.70 50.62
CA SER A 132 36.16 -0.26 50.89
C SER A 132 36.25 0.03 52.38
N SER A 133 35.45 -0.65 53.20
CA SER A 133 35.45 -0.46 54.65
C SER A 133 36.78 -0.88 55.28
N MET A 134 37.38 -1.98 54.80
CA MET A 134 38.70 -2.43 55.25
C MET A 134 39.82 -1.46 54.84
N GLU A 135 39.78 -0.94 53.61
CA GLU A 135 40.76 0.05 53.14
C GLU A 135 40.63 1.38 53.91
N LEU A 136 39.41 1.80 54.27
CA LEU A 136 39.17 2.99 55.08
C LEU A 136 39.81 2.91 56.48
N GLU A 137 39.90 1.72 57.08
CA GLU A 137 40.61 1.52 58.36
C GLU A 137 42.12 1.78 58.22
N HIS A 138 42.70 1.40 57.07
CA HIS A 138 44.11 1.66 56.76
C HIS A 138 44.38 3.15 56.50
N PHE A 139 43.40 3.88 55.94
CA PHE A 139 43.49 5.30 55.61
C PHE A 139 42.61 6.20 56.49
N SER A 140 42.71 6.03 57.81
CA SER A 140 41.97 6.81 58.85
C SER A 140 42.01 8.35 58.72
N HIS A 141 42.94 8.91 57.95
CA HIS A 141 43.04 10.36 57.70
C HIS A 141 42.05 10.89 56.65
N LEU A 142 41.52 10.02 55.77
CA LEU A 142 40.51 10.35 54.76
C LEU A 142 39.07 10.33 55.33
N GLN A 143 38.86 9.85 56.56
CA GLN A 143 37.55 9.83 57.24
C GLN A 143 37.00 11.21 57.62
N LYS A 144 37.74 12.30 57.38
CA LYS A 144 37.35 13.67 57.77
C LYS A 144 36.47 14.39 56.73
N GLU A 145 36.24 13.78 55.57
CA GLU A 145 35.38 14.34 54.52
C GLU A 145 33.89 14.04 54.77
N LYS A 146 32.99 14.82 54.16
CA LYS A 146 31.53 14.70 54.38
C LYS A 146 30.94 13.35 53.96
N LEU A 147 31.63 12.62 53.08
CA LEU A 147 31.26 11.31 52.56
C LEU A 147 32.52 10.41 52.53
N PRO A 148 32.44 9.15 52.99
CA PRO A 148 33.60 8.26 53.00
C PRO A 148 33.97 7.81 51.57
N PRO A 149 35.27 7.71 51.22
CA PRO A 149 35.67 7.15 49.94
C PRO A 149 35.32 5.66 49.84
N PHE A 150 35.04 5.20 48.62
CA PHE A 150 34.64 3.83 48.34
C PHE A 150 35.17 3.36 46.99
N ILE A 151 35.34 2.05 46.85
CA ILE A 151 35.77 1.41 45.61
C ILE A 151 34.54 1.15 44.74
N VAL A 152 34.67 1.50 43.47
CA VAL A 152 33.63 1.36 42.45
C VAL A 152 34.21 0.59 41.27
N TYR A 153 33.38 -0.22 40.64
CA TYR A 153 33.70 -0.86 39.37
C TYR A 153 33.07 -0.08 38.22
N ILE A 154 33.89 0.30 37.22
CA ILE A 154 33.44 0.98 36.01
C ILE A 154 33.80 0.13 34.80
N GLN A 155 32.81 -0.19 33.96
CA GLN A 155 32.99 -0.99 32.74
C GLN A 155 34.10 -0.39 31.85
N GLN A 156 34.98 -1.24 31.29
CA GLN A 156 36.13 -0.85 30.45
C GLN A 156 37.27 -0.08 31.15
N ILE A 157 37.04 0.46 32.35
CA ILE A 157 38.07 1.20 33.10
C ILE A 157 38.65 0.32 34.23
N GLY A 158 37.81 -0.46 34.91
CA GLY A 158 38.21 -1.34 36.01
C GLY A 158 37.77 -0.83 37.38
N TYR A 159 38.47 -1.28 38.42
CA TYR A 159 38.19 -0.89 39.81
C TYR A 159 38.91 0.41 40.16
N LEU A 160 38.19 1.34 40.78
CA LEU A 160 38.69 2.67 41.13
C LEU A 160 38.27 3.07 42.53
N MET A 161 39.16 3.74 43.25
CA MET A 161 38.84 4.42 44.50
C MET A 161 38.21 5.76 44.19
N CYS A 162 36.95 5.95 44.59
CA CYS A 162 36.22 7.20 44.46
C CYS A 162 36.35 8.02 45.74
N ILE A 163 36.85 9.25 45.60
CA ILE A 163 36.99 10.23 46.68
C ILE A 163 36.08 11.42 46.37
N PHE A 164 35.32 11.88 47.37
CA PHE A 164 34.35 12.96 47.23
C PHE A 164 34.97 14.32 47.56
N GLY A 165 35.24 15.13 46.56
CA GLY A 165 35.87 16.43 46.75
C GLY A 165 36.65 16.90 45.54
N GLU A 166 37.44 17.96 45.74
CA GLU A 166 38.40 18.40 44.72
C GLU A 166 39.56 17.39 44.61
N LYS A 167 40.22 17.38 43.46
CA LYS A 167 41.38 16.52 43.22
C LYS A 167 42.40 16.73 44.33
N LEU A 168 42.90 15.64 44.91
CA LEU A 168 43.94 15.67 45.92
C LEU A 168 45.11 16.57 45.47
N ASP A 169 45.50 17.53 46.31
CA ASP A 169 46.63 18.43 46.07
C ASP A 169 47.97 17.65 46.02
N GLU A 170 48.99 18.23 45.38
CA GLU A 170 50.34 17.62 45.29
C GLU A 170 50.93 17.28 46.67
N ALA A 171 50.59 18.05 47.71
CA ALA A 171 51.00 17.77 49.09
C ALA A 171 50.30 16.55 49.71
N ALA A 172 49.09 16.22 49.28
CA ALA A 172 48.34 15.04 49.72
C ALA A 172 48.76 13.78 48.93
N LEU A 173 49.01 13.91 47.60
CA LEU A 173 49.62 12.83 46.80
C LEU A 173 51.03 12.46 47.29
N ASN A 174 51.83 13.44 47.75
CA ASN A 174 53.15 13.16 48.34
C ASN A 174 53.09 12.34 49.65
N ARG A 175 51.93 12.30 50.34
CA ARG A 175 51.70 11.45 51.52
C ARG A 175 51.10 10.08 51.16
N LEU A 176 50.54 9.95 49.96
CA LEU A 176 49.91 8.74 49.42
C LEU A 176 50.48 8.46 48.01
N PRO A 177 51.78 8.14 47.88
CA PRO A 177 52.46 8.01 46.58
C PRO A 177 51.92 6.87 45.71
N GLU A 178 51.08 6.00 46.28
CA GLU A 178 50.52 4.82 45.62
C GLU A 178 49.19 5.10 44.90
N PHE A 179 48.63 6.31 45.04
CA PHE A 179 47.38 6.71 44.40
C PHE A 179 47.67 7.38 43.05
N GLU A 180 47.24 6.74 41.97
CA GLU A 180 47.37 7.27 40.62
C GLU A 180 46.02 7.83 40.16
N PHE A 181 46.00 9.10 39.77
CA PHE A 181 44.76 9.76 39.32
C PHE A 181 44.30 9.20 37.96
N ALA A 182 43.02 8.81 37.88
CA ALA A 182 42.38 8.37 36.65
C ALA A 182 41.62 9.53 35.98
N PHE A 183 40.51 9.98 36.58
CA PHE A 183 39.69 11.09 36.08
C PHE A 183 38.81 11.68 37.21
N SER A 184 38.13 12.78 36.92
CA SER A 184 37.14 13.38 37.83
C SER A 184 35.80 13.55 37.11
N ASP A 185 34.71 13.38 37.85
CA ASP A 185 33.33 13.56 37.38
C ASP A 185 32.54 14.46 38.35
N MET A 186 31.43 15.05 37.90
CA MET A 186 30.51 15.81 38.74
C MET A 186 29.10 15.24 38.63
N GLU A 187 28.60 14.69 39.75
CA GLU A 187 27.21 14.25 39.84
C GLU A 187 26.44 15.23 40.75
N GLY A 188 25.63 16.11 40.12
CA GLY A 188 24.98 17.23 40.79
C GLY A 188 25.97 18.30 41.26
N ASP A 189 25.87 18.71 42.54
CA ASP A 189 26.82 19.64 43.19
C ASP A 189 28.05 18.92 43.80
N THR A 190 28.17 17.60 43.63
CA THR A 190 29.26 16.81 44.22
C THR A 190 30.33 16.46 43.18
N LYS A 191 31.56 16.96 43.38
CA LYS A 191 32.76 16.55 42.65
C LYS A 191 33.24 15.19 43.15
N ARG A 192 33.54 14.28 42.23
CA ARG A 192 34.12 12.95 42.49
C ARG A 192 35.44 12.82 41.74
N SER A 193 36.47 12.33 42.40
CA SER A 193 37.76 12.05 41.78
C SER A 193 38.10 10.57 41.95
N PHE A 194 38.51 9.94 40.86
CA PHE A 194 38.78 8.50 40.78
C PHE A 194 40.28 8.24 40.69
N TYR A 195 40.75 7.25 41.44
CA TYR A 195 42.16 6.89 41.55
C TYR A 195 42.35 5.38 41.46
N HIS A 196 43.45 4.95 40.84
CA HIS A 196 43.97 3.59 40.99
C HIS A 196 44.81 3.52 42.26
N THR A 197 44.57 2.50 43.08
CA THR A 197 45.36 2.18 44.27
C THR A 197 45.95 0.77 44.12
N PRO A 198 46.91 0.36 44.97
CA PRO A 198 47.42 -1.01 44.95
C PRO A 198 46.30 -2.04 45.10
N LYS A 199 45.31 -1.76 45.96
CA LYS A 199 44.16 -2.62 46.16
C LYS A 199 43.25 -2.69 44.93
N THR A 200 42.96 -1.56 44.28
CA THR A 200 42.13 -1.60 43.06
C THR A 200 42.84 -2.32 41.90
N ARG A 201 44.17 -2.18 41.78
CA ARG A 201 44.97 -2.96 40.83
C ARG A 201 45.01 -4.45 41.15
N GLU A 202 45.03 -4.81 42.43
CA GLU A 202 44.89 -6.22 42.86
C GLU A 202 43.52 -6.78 42.43
N LEU A 203 42.45 -6.01 42.62
CA LEU A 203 41.10 -6.38 42.17
C LEU A 203 41.01 -6.49 40.64
N ASP A 204 41.62 -5.57 39.89
CA ASP A 204 41.70 -5.65 38.42
C ASP A 204 42.44 -6.93 37.97
N ASN A 205 43.51 -7.32 38.64
CA ASN A 205 44.25 -8.54 38.31
C ASN A 205 43.48 -9.82 38.67
N LEU A 206 42.74 -9.81 39.79
CA LEU A 206 42.05 -10.98 40.32
C LEU A 206 40.69 -11.22 39.62
N LEU A 207 39.87 -10.18 39.49
CA LEU A 207 38.53 -10.26 38.94
C LEU A 207 38.50 -9.84 37.45
N GLY A 208 39.25 -8.79 37.12
CA GLY A 208 39.24 -8.17 35.80
C GLY A 208 37.88 -7.60 35.43
N ASP A 209 37.63 -7.45 34.12
CA ASP A 209 36.35 -6.98 33.59
C ASP A 209 35.33 -8.12 33.55
N ILE A 210 34.66 -8.36 34.68
CA ILE A 210 33.66 -9.43 34.82
C ILE A 210 32.48 -9.19 33.86
N TYR A 211 32.05 -7.95 33.70
CA TYR A 211 30.91 -7.60 32.85
C TYR A 211 31.15 -7.98 31.39
N HIS A 212 32.33 -7.64 30.84
CA HIS A 212 32.65 -8.00 29.45
C HIS A 212 32.85 -9.51 29.29
N LYS A 213 33.43 -10.21 30.28
CA LYS A 213 33.53 -11.68 30.26
C LYS A 213 32.15 -12.34 30.16
N ILE A 214 31.18 -11.88 30.96
CA ILE A 214 29.78 -12.35 30.89
C ILE A 214 29.21 -12.11 29.49
N LEU A 215 29.35 -10.90 28.95
CA LEU A 215 28.83 -10.56 27.62
C LEU A 215 29.46 -11.39 26.50
N ASP A 216 30.77 -11.63 26.54
CA ASP A 216 31.46 -12.42 25.52
C ASP A 216 31.07 -13.90 25.57
N MET A 217 30.93 -14.46 26.78
CA MET A 217 30.42 -15.82 26.95
C MET A 217 28.97 -15.96 26.48
N GLU A 218 28.09 -15.02 26.81
CA GLU A 218 26.71 -15.02 26.30
C GLU A 218 26.68 -14.94 24.77
N ARG A 219 27.47 -14.06 24.17
CA ARG A 219 27.57 -13.95 22.70
C ARG A 219 28.06 -15.24 22.07
N ALA A 220 29.05 -15.91 22.67
CA ALA A 220 29.56 -17.18 22.18
C ALA A 220 28.49 -18.27 22.20
N ILE A 221 27.78 -18.41 23.32
CA ILE A 221 26.67 -19.37 23.48
C ILE A 221 25.55 -19.09 22.47
N ILE A 222 25.13 -17.83 22.33
CA ILE A 222 24.07 -17.45 21.40
C ILE A 222 24.49 -17.70 19.94
N ARG A 223 25.76 -17.44 19.61
CA ARG A 223 26.27 -17.67 18.26
C ARG A 223 26.38 -19.15 17.92
N ASP A 224 26.74 -19.97 18.89
CA ASP A 224 26.73 -21.42 18.77
C ASP A 224 25.30 -21.94 18.55
N LEU A 225 24.34 -21.51 19.39
CA LEU A 225 22.92 -21.79 19.22
C LEU A 225 22.42 -21.42 17.81
N LEU A 226 22.74 -20.21 17.34
CA LEU A 226 22.35 -19.75 16.02
C LEU A 226 22.94 -20.62 14.90
N SER A 227 24.19 -21.06 15.05
CA SER A 227 24.82 -21.96 14.07
C SER A 227 24.03 -23.26 13.93
N HIS A 228 23.52 -23.81 15.04
CA HIS A 228 22.67 -24.99 15.06
C HIS A 228 21.27 -24.72 14.46
N ILE A 229 20.64 -23.60 14.78
CA ILE A 229 19.32 -23.22 14.22
C ILE A 229 19.41 -23.04 12.69
N LEU A 230 20.50 -22.45 12.19
CA LEU A 230 20.68 -22.16 10.76
C LEU A 230 20.74 -23.43 9.90
N LEU A 231 21.14 -24.58 10.47
CA LEU A 231 21.08 -25.88 9.79
C LEU A 231 19.64 -26.26 9.39
N PHE A 232 18.65 -25.77 10.14
CA PHE A 232 17.23 -26.02 9.91
C PHE A 232 16.50 -24.89 9.17
N SER A 233 17.24 -23.90 8.66
CA SER A 233 16.68 -22.73 7.95
C SER A 233 15.74 -23.11 6.80
N ALA A 234 16.08 -24.15 6.03
CA ALA A 234 15.22 -24.64 4.94
C ALA A 234 13.87 -25.17 5.45
N HIS A 235 13.85 -25.88 6.58
CA HIS A 235 12.63 -26.40 7.20
C HIS A 235 11.75 -25.26 7.74
N LEU A 236 12.37 -24.27 8.41
CA LEU A 236 11.68 -23.06 8.87
C LEU A 236 11.03 -22.29 7.72
N LEU A 237 11.75 -22.06 6.63
CA LEU A 237 11.21 -21.36 5.46
C LEU A 237 10.09 -22.16 4.77
N LYS A 238 10.20 -23.49 4.71
CA LYS A 238 9.15 -24.36 4.16
C LYS A 238 7.86 -24.23 4.96
N ALA A 239 7.94 -24.27 6.30
CA ALA A 239 6.79 -24.08 7.18
C ALA A 239 6.16 -22.69 7.03
N VAL A 240 6.98 -21.64 6.99
CA VAL A 240 6.51 -20.24 6.83
C VAL A 240 5.81 -20.03 5.50
N ASN A 241 6.37 -20.55 4.40
CA ASN A 241 5.76 -20.42 3.07
C ASN A 241 4.40 -21.13 3.00
N PHE A 242 4.29 -22.33 3.59
CA PHE A 242 3.02 -23.04 3.68
C PHE A 242 1.98 -22.23 4.46
N VAL A 243 2.38 -21.68 5.60
CA VAL A 243 1.48 -20.89 6.45
C VAL A 243 1.11 -19.54 5.80
N ALA A 244 2.01 -18.94 5.02
CA ALA A 244 1.72 -17.74 4.25
C ALA A 244 0.71 -18.01 3.12
N GLU A 245 0.85 -19.12 2.39
CA GLU A 245 -0.14 -19.55 1.39
C GLU A 245 -1.51 -19.78 2.04
N LEU A 246 -1.53 -20.45 3.20
CA LEU A 246 -2.74 -20.66 3.99
C LEU A 246 -3.39 -19.34 4.42
N ASP A 247 -2.61 -18.36 4.89
CA ASP A 247 -3.12 -17.04 5.26
C ASP A 247 -3.74 -16.30 4.07
N CYS A 248 -3.10 -16.35 2.89
CA CYS A 248 -3.66 -15.80 1.66
C CYS A 248 -5.02 -16.43 1.30
N ILE A 249 -5.12 -17.77 1.31
CA ILE A 249 -6.36 -18.48 1.00
C ILE A 249 -7.46 -18.16 2.02
N LEU A 250 -7.11 -18.13 3.31
CA LEU A 250 -8.04 -17.78 4.38
C LEU A 250 -8.55 -16.34 4.25
N SER A 251 -7.68 -15.41 3.87
CA SER A 251 -8.05 -14.01 3.61
C SER A 251 -9.08 -13.91 2.48
N LEU A 252 -8.82 -14.58 1.35
CA LEU A 252 -9.77 -14.66 0.23
C LEU A 252 -11.11 -15.26 0.66
N ALA A 253 -11.09 -16.35 1.42
CA ALA A 253 -12.31 -17.01 1.91
C ALA A 253 -13.11 -16.13 2.89
N CYS A 254 -12.43 -15.38 3.76
CA CYS A 254 -13.08 -14.46 4.70
C CYS A 254 -13.80 -13.33 3.97
N VAL A 255 -13.11 -12.67 3.03
CA VAL A 255 -13.71 -11.59 2.22
C VAL A 255 -14.88 -12.13 1.41
N ALA A 256 -14.72 -13.31 0.81
CA ALA A 256 -15.78 -13.94 0.04
C ALA A 256 -17.04 -14.20 0.88
N HIS A 257 -16.87 -14.70 2.10
CA HIS A 257 -17.98 -14.97 3.00
C HIS A 257 -18.66 -13.67 3.48
N GLN A 258 -17.87 -12.66 3.84
CA GLN A 258 -18.39 -11.37 4.35
C GLN A 258 -19.18 -10.60 3.28
N ASN A 259 -18.73 -10.66 2.02
CA ASN A 259 -19.29 -9.86 0.93
C ASN A 259 -20.20 -10.66 -0.02
N ASN A 260 -20.59 -11.89 0.36
CA ASN A 260 -21.41 -12.80 -0.43
C ASN A 260 -20.86 -13.00 -1.84
N TYR A 261 -19.59 -13.35 -1.97
CA TYR A 261 -18.98 -13.68 -3.25
C TYR A 261 -19.28 -15.14 -3.61
N VAL A 262 -19.31 -15.42 -4.91
CA VAL A 262 -19.64 -16.74 -5.45
C VAL A 262 -18.43 -17.39 -6.10
N ARG A 263 -18.38 -18.72 -6.07
CA ARG A 263 -17.33 -19.48 -6.75
C ARG A 263 -17.55 -19.36 -8.26
N PRO A 264 -16.60 -18.81 -9.03
CA PRO A 264 -16.73 -18.77 -10.48
C PRO A 264 -16.55 -20.17 -11.09
N VAL A 265 -17.20 -20.40 -12.23
CA VAL A 265 -16.99 -21.57 -13.09
C VAL A 265 -15.97 -21.19 -14.16
N LEU A 266 -14.80 -21.84 -14.16
CA LEU A 266 -13.79 -21.64 -15.20
C LEU A 266 -14.01 -22.61 -16.36
N THR A 267 -13.98 -22.10 -17.59
CA THR A 267 -14.23 -22.89 -18.81
C THR A 267 -13.11 -22.70 -19.84
N MET A 268 -12.91 -23.71 -20.70
CA MET A 268 -11.98 -23.60 -21.84
C MET A 268 -12.58 -22.78 -23.00
N GLU A 269 -13.91 -22.67 -23.03
CA GLU A 269 -14.66 -21.85 -23.96
C GLU A 269 -14.40 -20.37 -23.72
N SER A 270 -14.45 -19.55 -24.77
CA SER A 270 -14.17 -18.11 -24.71
C SER A 270 -15.40 -17.29 -24.29
N VAL A 271 -16.09 -17.73 -23.24
CA VAL A 271 -17.31 -17.10 -22.71
C VAL A 271 -16.96 -16.17 -21.55
N LEU A 272 -17.77 -15.13 -21.35
CA LEU A 272 -17.78 -14.32 -20.14
C LEU A 272 -19.23 -14.03 -19.78
N ASP A 273 -19.77 -14.75 -18.80
CA ASP A 273 -21.13 -14.57 -18.30
C ASP A 273 -21.05 -14.24 -16.80
N ILE A 274 -21.38 -13.00 -16.45
CA ILE A 274 -21.38 -12.48 -15.08
C ILE A 274 -22.79 -11.96 -14.81
N ARG A 275 -23.45 -12.50 -13.79
CA ARG A 275 -24.78 -12.05 -13.36
C ARG A 275 -24.67 -11.20 -12.11
N ASN A 276 -25.29 -10.02 -12.15
CA ASN A 276 -25.25 -9.03 -11.08
C ASN A 276 -23.82 -8.80 -10.53
N GLY A 277 -22.85 -8.61 -11.44
CA GLY A 277 -21.48 -8.31 -11.05
C GLY A 277 -21.40 -7.00 -10.27
N ARG A 278 -20.49 -6.94 -9.29
CA ARG A 278 -20.23 -5.74 -8.46
C ARG A 278 -18.74 -5.40 -8.46
N HIS A 279 -18.43 -4.11 -8.36
CA HIS A 279 -17.04 -3.67 -8.30
C HIS A 279 -16.50 -3.78 -6.87
N VAL A 280 -15.54 -4.69 -6.64
CA VAL A 280 -14.94 -5.02 -5.33
C VAL A 280 -14.66 -3.80 -4.42
N LEU A 281 -14.02 -2.76 -4.95
CA LEU A 281 -13.67 -1.57 -4.15
C LEU A 281 -14.79 -0.54 -4.06
N GLN A 282 -15.48 -0.26 -5.17
CA GLN A 282 -16.53 0.75 -5.22
C GLN A 282 -17.74 0.34 -4.38
N GLU A 283 -18.08 -0.95 -4.30
CA GLU A 283 -19.20 -1.43 -3.45
C GLU A 283 -18.98 -1.12 -1.97
N MET A 284 -17.73 -0.95 -1.53
CA MET A 284 -17.37 -0.58 -0.16
C MET A 284 -17.38 0.94 0.08
N ALA A 285 -17.42 1.73 -0.99
CA ALA A 285 -17.29 3.19 -0.95
C ALA A 285 -18.64 3.93 -1.07
N VAL A 286 -19.72 3.19 -1.34
CA VAL A 286 -21.07 3.76 -1.55
C VAL A 286 -22.09 2.99 -0.72
N ASP A 287 -23.17 3.66 -0.32
CA ASP A 287 -24.24 3.03 0.48
C ASP A 287 -25.02 1.98 -0.32
N THR A 288 -25.16 2.18 -1.63
CA THR A 288 -25.87 1.26 -2.52
C THR A 288 -25.15 1.17 -3.85
N PHE A 289 -24.64 -0.02 -4.18
CA PHE A 289 -24.02 -0.31 -5.46
C PHE A 289 -25.04 -0.98 -6.39
N ILE A 290 -25.13 -0.53 -7.63
CA ILE A 290 -26.01 -1.12 -8.65
C ILE A 290 -25.24 -2.21 -9.42
N PRO A 291 -25.58 -3.50 -9.24
CA PRO A 291 -24.91 -4.58 -9.94
C PRO A 291 -25.30 -4.60 -11.43
N ASN A 292 -24.41 -5.14 -12.27
CA ASN A 292 -24.62 -5.20 -13.72
C ASN A 292 -24.24 -6.57 -14.28
N ASP A 293 -25.03 -7.01 -15.26
CA ASP A 293 -24.76 -8.22 -16.04
C ASP A 293 -23.67 -7.96 -17.09
N THR A 294 -22.91 -9.00 -17.43
CA THR A 294 -21.96 -8.99 -18.55
C THR A 294 -22.05 -10.31 -19.28
N GLU A 295 -22.45 -10.28 -20.55
CA GLU A 295 -22.52 -11.47 -21.39
C GLU A 295 -21.73 -11.25 -22.68
N ILE A 296 -20.57 -11.90 -22.78
CA ILE A 296 -19.74 -11.95 -23.98
C ILE A 296 -19.60 -13.40 -24.41
N ASN A 297 -20.11 -13.71 -25.59
CA ASN A 297 -20.00 -15.01 -26.23
C ASN A 297 -19.45 -14.83 -27.66
N ASP A 298 -19.46 -15.88 -28.48
CA ASP A 298 -18.91 -15.81 -29.85
C ASP A 298 -19.59 -14.74 -30.72
N ASN A 299 -20.87 -14.45 -30.45
CA ASN A 299 -21.64 -13.39 -31.09
C ASN A 299 -21.66 -12.15 -30.20
N GLY A 300 -20.92 -11.11 -30.59
CA GLY A 300 -20.82 -9.88 -29.81
C GLY A 300 -19.63 -9.85 -28.87
N ARG A 301 -18.44 -10.19 -29.36
CA ARG A 301 -17.19 -10.12 -28.56
C ARG A 301 -16.71 -8.69 -28.28
N ILE A 302 -17.21 -7.71 -29.02
CA ILE A 302 -16.86 -6.30 -28.90
C ILE A 302 -18.07 -5.53 -28.39
N HIS A 303 -18.00 -5.02 -27.16
CA HIS A 303 -19.03 -4.19 -26.57
C HIS A 303 -18.63 -2.73 -26.62
N ILE A 304 -19.46 -1.89 -27.25
CA ILE A 304 -19.31 -0.44 -27.26
C ILE A 304 -20.32 0.14 -26.27
N ILE A 305 -19.80 0.80 -25.26
CA ILE A 305 -20.53 1.31 -24.10
C ILE A 305 -20.49 2.83 -24.15
N THR A 306 -21.66 3.43 -24.31
CA THR A 306 -21.83 4.88 -24.36
C THR A 306 -22.66 5.37 -23.18
N GLY A 307 -22.67 6.68 -22.99
CA GLY A 307 -23.46 7.32 -21.94
C GLY A 307 -22.75 8.52 -21.34
N PRO A 308 -23.48 9.35 -20.59
CA PRO A 308 -22.93 10.55 -19.98
C PRO A 308 -21.69 10.30 -19.12
N ASN A 309 -20.89 11.34 -18.93
CA ASN A 309 -19.88 11.33 -17.87
C ASN A 309 -20.56 11.10 -16.52
N TYR A 310 -19.85 10.47 -15.59
CA TYR A 310 -20.38 10.13 -14.26
C TYR A 310 -21.45 9.00 -14.24
N SER A 311 -21.88 8.45 -15.38
CA SER A 311 -22.87 7.37 -15.43
C SER A 311 -22.37 5.97 -15.04
N GLY A 312 -21.09 5.81 -14.69
CA GLY A 312 -20.51 4.54 -14.22
C GLY A 312 -19.82 3.66 -15.27
N LYS A 313 -19.67 4.12 -16.53
CA LYS A 313 -19.01 3.38 -17.63
C LYS A 313 -17.66 2.75 -17.24
N SER A 314 -16.72 3.57 -16.76
CA SER A 314 -15.38 3.12 -16.37
C SER A 314 -15.41 2.15 -15.17
N ILE A 315 -16.36 2.33 -14.24
CA ILE A 315 -16.54 1.44 -13.09
C ILE A 315 -17.00 0.07 -13.58
N TYR A 316 -17.96 0.02 -14.49
CA TYR A 316 -18.43 -1.23 -15.10
C TYR A 316 -17.30 -2.01 -15.79
N VAL A 317 -16.49 -1.35 -16.63
CA VAL A 317 -15.41 -2.04 -17.35
C VAL A 317 -14.33 -2.54 -16.40
N LYS A 318 -13.96 -1.74 -15.39
CA LYS A 318 -13.00 -2.16 -14.34
C LYS A 318 -13.55 -3.32 -13.50
N GLN A 319 -14.84 -3.30 -13.19
CA GLN A 319 -15.51 -4.39 -12.48
C GLN A 319 -15.34 -5.72 -13.21
N VAL A 320 -15.63 -5.76 -14.52
CA VAL A 320 -15.50 -6.98 -15.32
C VAL A 320 -14.07 -7.51 -15.27
N ALA A 321 -13.08 -6.62 -15.42
CA ALA A 321 -11.67 -7.00 -15.38
C ALA A 321 -11.23 -7.54 -14.00
N LEU A 322 -11.70 -6.91 -12.91
CA LEU A 322 -11.41 -7.37 -11.55
C LEU A 322 -12.05 -8.73 -11.26
N ILE A 323 -13.28 -8.97 -11.72
CA ILE A 323 -13.95 -10.27 -11.58
C ILE A 323 -13.17 -11.36 -12.33
N VAL A 324 -12.72 -11.09 -13.55
CA VAL A 324 -11.88 -12.01 -14.34
C VAL A 324 -10.54 -12.27 -13.63
N PHE A 325 -9.90 -11.22 -13.12
CA PHE A 325 -8.64 -11.34 -12.38
C PHE A 325 -8.80 -12.19 -11.11
N LEU A 326 -9.80 -11.89 -10.27
CA LEU A 326 -10.09 -12.64 -9.04
C LEU A 326 -10.32 -14.13 -9.32
N SER A 327 -11.00 -14.44 -10.42
CA SER A 327 -11.27 -15.83 -10.82
C SER A 327 -9.99 -16.60 -11.16
N HIS A 328 -9.04 -15.95 -11.85
CA HIS A 328 -7.78 -16.57 -12.26
C HIS A 328 -6.75 -16.69 -11.14
N ILE A 329 -6.86 -15.89 -10.07
CA ILE A 329 -6.05 -16.10 -8.85
C ILE A 329 -6.68 -17.14 -7.89
N GLY A 330 -7.83 -17.72 -8.25
CA GLY A 330 -8.52 -18.73 -7.45
C GLY A 330 -9.44 -18.18 -6.35
N SER A 331 -9.79 -16.89 -6.40
CA SER A 331 -10.74 -16.27 -5.47
C SER A 331 -12.19 -16.50 -5.92
N PHE A 332 -13.11 -16.36 -4.96
CA PHE A 332 -14.52 -16.12 -5.25
C PHE A 332 -14.70 -14.68 -5.77
N VAL A 333 -15.81 -14.42 -6.46
CA VAL A 333 -16.04 -13.14 -7.15
C VAL A 333 -17.33 -12.44 -6.71
N PRO A 334 -17.36 -11.10 -6.77
CA PRO A 334 -18.53 -10.28 -6.45
C PRO A 334 -19.61 -10.37 -7.54
N ALA A 335 -20.39 -11.43 -7.56
CA ALA A 335 -21.49 -11.66 -8.51
C ALA A 335 -22.52 -12.63 -7.90
N ASP A 336 -23.69 -12.78 -8.52
CA ASP A 336 -24.65 -13.84 -8.18
C ASP A 336 -24.28 -15.17 -8.85
N SER A 337 -23.72 -15.10 -10.05
CA SER A 337 -23.11 -16.24 -10.75
C SER A 337 -22.08 -15.73 -11.75
N ALA A 338 -21.01 -16.50 -11.97
CA ALA A 338 -20.00 -16.16 -12.97
C ALA A 338 -19.45 -17.41 -13.68
N THR A 339 -19.47 -17.40 -15.01
CA THR A 339 -18.81 -18.36 -15.89
C THR A 339 -17.77 -17.62 -16.72
N ILE A 340 -16.50 -17.98 -16.53
CA ILE A 340 -15.37 -17.22 -17.06
C ILE A 340 -14.46 -18.15 -17.85
N GLY A 341 -14.42 -17.90 -19.15
CA GLY A 341 -13.47 -18.51 -20.06
C GLY A 341 -12.04 -18.12 -19.74
N LEU A 342 -11.11 -19.06 -19.90
CA LEU A 342 -9.69 -18.81 -19.65
C LEU A 342 -9.18 -17.56 -20.36
N THR A 343 -8.55 -16.67 -19.58
CA THR A 343 -8.03 -15.39 -20.06
C THR A 343 -6.51 -15.42 -19.99
N ASP A 344 -5.85 -15.26 -21.13
CA ASP A 344 -4.38 -15.27 -21.19
C ASP A 344 -3.78 -13.92 -20.77
N ARG A 345 -4.42 -12.81 -21.15
CA ARG A 345 -3.98 -11.44 -20.87
C ARG A 345 -5.17 -10.50 -20.68
N ILE A 346 -5.00 -9.53 -19.78
CA ILE A 346 -5.91 -8.39 -19.62
C ILE A 346 -5.15 -7.14 -20.06
N PHE A 347 -5.58 -6.52 -21.15
CA PHE A 347 -5.03 -5.27 -21.67
C PHE A 347 -5.92 -4.11 -21.23
N CYS A 348 -5.31 -3.07 -20.66
CA CYS A 348 -6.02 -1.87 -20.22
C CYS A 348 -5.39 -0.64 -20.86
N ALA A 349 -6.18 0.09 -21.64
CA ALA A 349 -5.88 1.44 -22.08
C ALA A 349 -6.89 2.39 -21.42
N MET A 350 -6.57 2.78 -20.18
CA MET A 350 -7.42 3.60 -19.32
C MET A 350 -6.52 4.70 -18.75
N GLY A 351 -6.62 5.91 -19.31
CA GLY A 351 -5.70 7.04 -19.11
C GLY A 351 -5.00 7.06 -17.75
N SER A 352 -3.74 6.60 -17.72
CA SER A 352 -2.92 6.54 -16.52
C SER A 352 -2.15 7.85 -16.36
N LYS A 353 -2.39 8.59 -15.28
CA LYS A 353 -1.49 9.68 -14.86
C LYS A 353 -0.23 9.08 -14.28
N PHE A 354 0.76 8.77 -15.10
CA PHE A 354 2.11 8.53 -14.59
C PHE A 354 2.67 9.86 -14.07
N MET A 355 3.07 9.89 -12.80
CA MET A 355 3.67 11.07 -12.18
C MET A 355 5.10 11.36 -12.69
N THR A 356 5.67 10.49 -13.53
CA THR A 356 7.13 10.45 -13.81
C THR A 356 7.52 10.34 -15.29
N ALA A 357 6.60 10.50 -16.27
CA ALA A 357 6.95 10.28 -17.67
C ALA A 357 7.13 11.59 -18.47
N GLU A 358 8.24 11.70 -19.22
CA GLU A 358 8.57 12.75 -20.20
C GLU A 358 7.68 12.71 -21.48
N GLN A 359 6.58 11.95 -21.47
CA GLN A 359 5.73 11.70 -22.64
C GLN A 359 4.31 12.23 -22.43
N SER A 360 3.67 12.68 -23.52
CA SER A 360 2.28 13.11 -23.49
C SER A 360 1.35 11.94 -23.15
N THR A 361 0.25 12.24 -22.43
CA THR A 361 -0.78 11.25 -22.07
C THR A 361 -1.33 10.50 -23.28
N PHE A 362 -1.53 11.23 -24.39
CA PHE A 362 -1.98 10.63 -25.64
C PHE A 362 -0.99 9.60 -26.21
N MET A 363 0.33 9.86 -26.14
CA MET A 363 1.34 8.92 -26.63
C MET A 363 1.38 7.63 -25.81
N ILE A 364 1.18 7.74 -24.49
CA ILE A 364 1.10 6.58 -23.59
C ILE A 364 -0.11 5.72 -23.95
N ASP A 365 -1.28 6.33 -24.14
CA ASP A 365 -2.49 5.63 -24.55
C ASP A 365 -2.28 4.94 -25.92
N LEU A 366 -1.66 5.62 -26.88
CA LEU A 366 -1.37 5.06 -28.20
C LEU A 366 -0.40 3.87 -28.12
N HIS A 367 0.60 3.92 -27.25
CA HIS A 367 1.51 2.79 -27.03
C HIS A 367 0.77 1.60 -26.41
N GLN A 368 -0.12 1.84 -25.43
CA GLN A 368 -0.93 0.80 -24.80
C GLN A 368 -1.87 0.12 -25.81
N VAL A 369 -2.58 0.90 -26.62
CA VAL A 369 -3.45 0.39 -27.69
C VAL A 369 -2.63 -0.33 -28.78
N GLY A 370 -1.47 0.21 -29.16
CA GLY A 370 -0.58 -0.43 -30.12
C GLY A 370 -0.06 -1.79 -29.63
N MET A 371 0.28 -1.91 -28.34
CA MET A 371 0.66 -3.18 -27.73
C MET A 371 -0.51 -4.17 -27.69
N MET A 372 -1.70 -3.70 -27.32
CA MET A 372 -2.94 -4.48 -27.31
C MET A 372 -3.24 -5.06 -28.71
N LEU A 373 -3.21 -4.23 -29.75
CA LEU A 373 -3.46 -4.65 -31.14
C LEU A 373 -2.45 -5.71 -31.63
N ARG A 374 -1.18 -5.62 -31.21
CA ARG A 374 -0.14 -6.57 -31.63
C ARG A 374 -0.14 -7.90 -30.87
N GLN A 375 -0.62 -7.91 -29.62
CA GLN A 375 -0.44 -9.06 -28.71
C GLN A 375 -1.75 -9.71 -28.24
N ALA A 376 -2.90 -9.08 -28.46
CA ALA A 376 -4.17 -9.66 -28.07
C ALA A 376 -4.45 -10.95 -28.86
N THR A 377 -4.92 -11.97 -28.15
CA THR A 377 -5.36 -13.25 -28.72
C THR A 377 -6.88 -13.39 -28.57
N SER A 378 -7.48 -14.43 -29.15
CA SER A 378 -8.92 -14.68 -29.01
C SER A 378 -9.36 -14.96 -27.56
N ARG A 379 -8.41 -15.21 -26.63
CA ARG A 379 -8.66 -15.38 -25.19
C ARG A 379 -8.40 -14.12 -24.37
N SER A 380 -7.84 -13.07 -24.96
CA SER A 380 -7.51 -11.86 -24.23
C SER A 380 -8.76 -11.04 -23.90
N LEU A 381 -8.69 -10.28 -22.80
CA LEU A 381 -9.66 -9.26 -22.43
C LEU A 381 -9.04 -7.88 -22.66
N CYS A 382 -9.66 -7.07 -23.51
CA CYS A 382 -9.18 -5.74 -23.90
C CYS A 382 -10.14 -4.66 -23.41
N LEU A 383 -9.63 -3.71 -22.65
CA LEU A 383 -10.40 -2.59 -22.11
C LEU A 383 -9.89 -1.29 -22.71
N LEU A 384 -10.78 -0.55 -23.38
CA LEU A 384 -10.52 0.78 -23.93
C LEU A 384 -11.44 1.76 -23.20
N ASP A 385 -10.88 2.68 -22.43
CA ASP A 385 -11.66 3.68 -21.68
C ASP A 385 -11.27 5.08 -22.15
N GLU A 386 -12.18 5.70 -22.92
CA GLU A 386 -12.06 7.07 -23.41
C GLU A 386 -10.82 7.33 -24.30
N PHE A 387 -10.37 6.31 -25.02
CA PHE A 387 -9.29 6.43 -26.01
C PHE A 387 -9.62 7.49 -27.08
N GLY A 388 -8.65 8.33 -27.40
CA GLY A 388 -8.79 9.41 -28.40
C GLY A 388 -9.11 10.80 -27.82
N LYS A 389 -9.26 10.96 -26.49
CA LYS A 389 -9.52 12.27 -25.86
C LYS A 389 -8.36 13.28 -25.93
N GLY A 390 -7.12 12.82 -26.06
CA GLY A 390 -5.92 13.65 -25.96
C GLY A 390 -5.46 14.32 -27.27
N THR A 391 -6.29 14.28 -28.32
CA THR A 391 -5.98 14.79 -29.67
C THR A 391 -7.21 15.48 -30.27
N LEU A 392 -7.12 15.93 -31.53
CA LEU A 392 -8.26 16.42 -32.30
C LEU A 392 -9.38 15.37 -32.32
N THR A 393 -10.63 15.80 -32.13
CA THR A 393 -11.79 14.91 -32.03
C THR A 393 -11.90 13.98 -33.24
N GLU A 394 -11.64 14.51 -34.45
CA GLU A 394 -11.67 13.76 -35.72
C GLU A 394 -10.62 12.64 -35.74
N ASP A 395 -9.38 12.93 -35.30
CA ASP A 395 -8.32 11.94 -35.18
C ASP A 395 -8.67 10.87 -34.13
N GLY A 396 -9.25 11.29 -33.00
CA GLY A 396 -9.70 10.39 -31.94
C GLY A 396 -10.79 9.41 -32.41
N ILE A 397 -11.79 9.91 -33.14
CA ILE A 397 -12.85 9.09 -33.76
C ILE A 397 -12.23 8.11 -34.76
N GLY A 398 -11.34 8.59 -35.65
CA GLY A 398 -10.69 7.78 -36.67
C GLY A 398 -9.84 6.65 -36.08
N LEU A 399 -9.02 6.94 -35.06
CA LEU A 399 -8.17 5.96 -34.40
C LEU A 399 -8.99 4.92 -33.62
N LEU A 400 -10.03 5.35 -32.90
CA LEU A 400 -10.90 4.43 -32.17
C LEU A 400 -11.70 3.55 -33.13
N GLY A 401 -12.29 4.12 -34.17
CA GLY A 401 -13.01 3.39 -35.22
C GLY A 401 -12.11 2.39 -35.96
N GLY A 402 -10.88 2.78 -36.29
CA GLY A 402 -9.88 1.90 -36.89
C GLY A 402 -9.50 0.74 -35.96
N THR A 403 -9.32 1.00 -34.66
CA THR A 403 -9.02 -0.01 -33.63
C THR A 403 -10.16 -1.03 -33.50
N ILE A 404 -11.41 -0.56 -33.41
CA ILE A 404 -12.59 -1.43 -33.33
C ILE A 404 -12.75 -2.25 -34.61
N SER A 405 -12.57 -1.61 -35.78
CA SER A 405 -12.64 -2.28 -37.09
C SER A 405 -11.59 -3.37 -37.22
N HIS A 406 -10.36 -3.11 -36.75
CA HIS A 406 -9.31 -4.12 -36.71
C HIS A 406 -9.76 -5.36 -35.94
N PHE A 407 -10.26 -5.20 -34.70
CA PHE A 407 -10.77 -6.35 -33.95
C PHE A 407 -11.97 -7.00 -34.64
N ALA A 408 -12.92 -6.23 -35.18
CA ALA A 408 -14.11 -6.78 -35.82
C ALA A 408 -13.79 -7.62 -37.07
N THR A 409 -12.71 -7.30 -37.79
CA THR A 409 -12.24 -8.04 -38.97
C THR A 409 -11.44 -9.30 -38.63
N CYS A 410 -10.95 -9.45 -37.39
CA CYS A 410 -10.32 -10.70 -36.95
C CYS A 410 -11.34 -11.84 -36.97
N ASN A 411 -10.94 -13.04 -37.44
CA ASN A 411 -11.81 -14.22 -37.43
C ASN A 411 -12.31 -14.52 -36.01
N GLU A 412 -11.40 -14.60 -35.05
CA GLU A 412 -11.68 -14.77 -33.63
C GLU A 412 -11.15 -13.56 -32.85
N PRO A 413 -11.97 -12.51 -32.63
CA PRO A 413 -11.51 -11.35 -31.89
C PRO A 413 -11.32 -11.67 -30.40
N PRO A 414 -10.47 -10.89 -29.70
CA PRO A 414 -10.47 -10.86 -28.23
C PRO A 414 -11.85 -10.41 -27.70
N ARG A 415 -12.06 -10.58 -26.39
CA ARG A 415 -13.18 -9.96 -25.68
C ARG A 415 -12.84 -8.48 -25.47
N VAL A 416 -13.60 -7.56 -26.06
CA VAL A 416 -13.29 -6.12 -26.04
C VAL A 416 -14.42 -5.35 -25.37
N LEU A 417 -14.08 -4.52 -24.39
CA LEU A 417 -14.98 -3.54 -23.76
C LEU A 417 -14.47 -2.14 -24.09
N VAL A 418 -15.28 -1.37 -24.79
CA VAL A 418 -14.96 0.00 -25.20
C VAL A 418 -15.91 0.97 -24.51
N CYS A 419 -15.40 1.85 -23.66
CA CYS A 419 -16.12 2.99 -23.13
C CYS A 419 -15.75 4.24 -23.95
N THR A 420 -16.75 4.91 -24.50
CA THR A 420 -16.52 6.14 -25.24
C THR A 420 -17.60 7.18 -24.98
N HIS A 421 -17.22 8.44 -25.19
CA HIS A 421 -18.08 9.61 -25.21
C HIS A 421 -18.21 10.19 -26.63
N LEU A 422 -17.46 9.63 -27.60
CA LEU A 422 -17.49 10.00 -29.01
C LEU A 422 -18.71 9.36 -29.66
N THR A 423 -19.87 10.00 -29.52
CA THR A 423 -21.14 9.50 -30.05
C THR A 423 -21.18 9.52 -31.58
N GLU A 424 -20.36 10.36 -32.22
CA GLU A 424 -20.19 10.44 -33.66
C GLU A 424 -19.66 9.13 -34.26
N LEU A 425 -18.94 8.33 -33.46
CA LEU A 425 -18.50 6.98 -33.84
C LEU A 425 -19.68 6.05 -34.14
N LEU A 426 -20.85 6.31 -33.53
CA LEU A 426 -22.05 5.48 -33.70
C LEU A 426 -22.78 5.78 -35.03
N ASN A 427 -22.38 6.82 -35.76
CA ASN A 427 -22.93 7.08 -37.09
C ASN A 427 -22.57 5.92 -38.03
N GLU A 428 -23.52 5.49 -38.88
CA GLU A 428 -23.43 4.27 -39.70
C GLU A 428 -22.18 4.20 -40.61
N SER A 429 -21.53 5.33 -40.87
CA SER A 429 -20.33 5.41 -41.71
C SER A 429 -19.01 5.03 -41.00
N CYS A 430 -18.97 5.03 -39.66
CA CYS A 430 -17.71 4.97 -38.92
C CYS A 430 -17.31 3.58 -38.42
N LEU A 431 -18.26 2.63 -38.35
CA LEU A 431 -18.03 1.27 -37.87
C LEU A 431 -18.60 0.23 -38.84
N PRO A 432 -17.95 -0.93 -39.01
CA PRO A 432 -18.47 -2.00 -39.86
C PRO A 432 -19.71 -2.63 -39.24
N ILE A 433 -20.71 -2.93 -40.07
CA ILE A 433 -21.87 -3.73 -39.67
C ILE A 433 -21.38 -5.16 -39.39
N SER A 434 -21.38 -5.57 -38.13
CA SER A 434 -20.83 -6.85 -37.69
C SER A 434 -21.59 -7.39 -36.49
N GLU A 435 -21.98 -8.67 -36.54
CA GLU A 435 -22.59 -9.40 -35.41
C GLU A 435 -21.63 -9.53 -34.21
N LYS A 436 -20.34 -9.25 -34.41
CA LYS A 436 -19.31 -9.22 -33.36
C LYS A 436 -19.37 -7.96 -32.50
N ILE A 437 -20.08 -6.91 -32.94
CA ILE A 437 -20.19 -5.64 -32.24
C ILE A 437 -21.59 -5.54 -31.61
N LYS A 438 -21.63 -5.28 -30.30
CA LYS A 438 -22.86 -4.97 -29.57
C LYS A 438 -22.76 -3.61 -28.92
N PHE A 439 -23.88 -2.90 -28.90
CA PHE A 439 -23.98 -1.56 -28.33
C PHE A 439 -24.76 -1.58 -27.03
N TYR A 440 -24.22 -0.88 -26.05
CA TYR A 440 -24.83 -0.70 -24.75
C TYR A 440 -24.73 0.76 -24.32
N THR A 441 -25.65 1.16 -23.45
CA THR A 441 -25.64 2.48 -22.84
C THR A 441 -25.96 2.42 -21.35
N MET A 442 -25.43 3.36 -20.59
CA MET A 442 -25.79 3.53 -19.19
C MET A 442 -27.15 4.22 -19.09
N SER A 443 -28.08 3.60 -18.36
CA SER A 443 -29.45 4.06 -18.23
C SER A 443 -29.56 5.36 -17.44
N VAL A 444 -30.45 6.23 -17.92
CA VAL A 444 -30.70 7.57 -17.41
C VAL A 444 -32.20 7.77 -17.30
N LEU A 445 -32.68 8.23 -16.15
CA LEU A 445 -34.08 8.58 -15.94
C LEU A 445 -34.29 10.08 -16.17
N ARG A 446 -35.33 10.43 -16.93
CA ARG A 446 -35.86 11.78 -17.04
C ARG A 446 -37.30 11.79 -16.50
N PRO A 447 -37.65 12.65 -15.53
CA PRO A 447 -39.03 12.83 -15.11
C PRO A 447 -39.85 13.43 -16.26
N ASP A 448 -40.97 12.79 -16.62
CA ASP A 448 -41.90 13.22 -17.70
C ASP A 448 -42.77 14.45 -17.32
N THR A 449 -42.25 15.39 -16.53
CA THR A 449 -42.93 16.66 -16.29
C THR A 449 -42.61 17.59 -17.45
N GLY A 450 -43.59 17.89 -18.30
CA GLY A 450 -43.51 18.75 -19.51
C GLY A 450 -43.10 20.21 -19.29
N SER A 451 -42.37 20.52 -18.21
CA SER A 451 -41.58 21.73 -18.03
C SER A 451 -40.19 21.50 -18.61
N ALA A 452 -39.74 22.39 -19.49
CA ALA A 452 -38.42 22.41 -20.12
C ALA A 452 -37.25 22.68 -19.14
N ASN A 453 -37.36 22.21 -17.90
CA ASN A 453 -36.31 22.32 -16.90
C ASN A 453 -35.43 21.08 -17.03
N MET A 454 -34.17 21.29 -17.44
CA MET A 454 -33.13 20.26 -17.48
C MET A 454 -32.77 19.69 -16.08
N GLU A 455 -33.49 20.04 -15.01
CA GLU A 455 -32.95 20.07 -13.64
C GLU A 455 -32.88 18.72 -12.91
N GLU A 456 -33.50 17.64 -13.41
CA GLU A 456 -33.50 16.36 -12.68
C GLU A 456 -33.17 15.16 -13.57
N ILE A 457 -31.94 15.07 -14.08
CA ILE A 457 -31.46 13.84 -14.72
C ILE A 457 -30.84 12.93 -13.66
N VAL A 458 -31.41 11.73 -13.49
CA VAL A 458 -30.91 10.74 -12.52
C VAL A 458 -30.17 9.62 -13.25
N PHE A 459 -28.91 9.39 -12.88
CA PHE A 459 -28.11 8.27 -13.39
C PHE A 459 -28.48 7.00 -12.64
N LEU A 460 -28.95 5.98 -13.36
CA LEU A 460 -29.39 4.71 -12.76
C LEU A 460 -28.25 3.68 -12.61
N TYR A 461 -27.06 3.99 -13.13
CA TYR A 461 -25.88 3.11 -13.10
C TYR A 461 -26.09 1.69 -13.65
N ARG A 462 -27.13 1.51 -14.47
CA ARG A 462 -27.49 0.23 -15.07
C ARG A 462 -27.15 0.20 -16.56
N LEU A 463 -26.40 -0.80 -16.98
CA LEU A 463 -26.08 -1.05 -18.37
C LEU A 463 -27.31 -1.67 -19.07
N ILE A 464 -27.73 -1.09 -20.18
CA ILE A 464 -28.84 -1.59 -21.01
C ILE A 464 -28.40 -1.71 -22.47
N PRO A 465 -28.95 -2.66 -23.25
CA PRO A 465 -28.73 -2.72 -24.69
C PRO A 465 -29.22 -1.45 -25.38
N GLY A 466 -28.47 -0.98 -26.37
CA GLY A 466 -28.83 0.18 -27.19
C GLY A 466 -27.72 1.22 -27.31
N GLN A 467 -28.06 2.32 -27.99
CA GLN A 467 -27.17 3.45 -28.21
C GLN A 467 -27.86 4.72 -27.70
N THR A 468 -27.08 5.67 -27.18
CA THR A 468 -27.56 7.03 -26.92
C THR A 468 -26.67 8.02 -27.65
N LEU A 469 -27.29 8.98 -28.32
CA LEU A 469 -26.62 10.12 -28.95
C LEU A 469 -26.62 11.36 -28.04
N LEU A 470 -27.26 11.27 -26.87
CA LEU A 470 -27.47 12.41 -26.00
C LEU A 470 -26.29 12.59 -25.06
N SER A 471 -25.56 13.70 -25.23
CA SER A 471 -24.55 14.17 -24.30
C SER A 471 -25.20 15.04 -23.21
N TYR A 472 -24.86 14.79 -21.94
CA TYR A 472 -25.39 15.53 -20.81
C TYR A 472 -24.32 16.39 -20.13
N GLY A 473 -23.32 16.85 -20.88
CA GLY A 473 -22.20 17.64 -20.35
C GLY A 473 -22.65 18.90 -19.61
N LEU A 474 -23.61 19.65 -20.17
CA LEU A 474 -24.16 20.86 -19.56
C LEU A 474 -24.93 20.57 -18.26
N HIS A 475 -25.64 19.45 -18.19
CA HIS A 475 -26.30 19.00 -16.96
C HIS A 475 -25.28 18.62 -15.89
N CYS A 476 -24.20 17.91 -16.26
CA CYS A 476 -23.12 17.60 -15.32
C CYS A 476 -22.45 18.88 -14.77
N ALA A 477 -22.38 19.95 -15.57
CA ALA A 477 -21.88 21.25 -15.11
C ALA A 477 -22.82 21.88 -14.06
N LEU A 478 -24.15 21.83 -14.26
CA LEU A 478 -25.12 22.28 -13.26
C LEU A 478 -24.98 21.49 -11.94
N LEU A 479 -24.89 20.16 -12.01
CA LEU A 479 -24.66 19.31 -10.83
C LEU A 479 -23.34 19.64 -10.11
N ALA A 480 -22.31 20.07 -10.84
CA ALA A 480 -21.03 20.49 -10.28
C ALA A 480 -21.07 21.90 -9.66
N GLY A 481 -22.22 22.58 -9.68
CA GLY A 481 -22.40 23.93 -9.14
C GLY A 481 -21.95 25.05 -10.07
N VAL A 482 -21.84 24.79 -11.39
CA VAL A 482 -21.57 25.86 -12.37
C VAL A 482 -22.80 26.79 -12.44
N PRO A 483 -22.62 28.13 -12.36
CA PRO A 483 -23.74 29.07 -12.38
C PRO A 483 -24.65 28.90 -13.59
N GLU A 484 -25.96 28.99 -13.39
CA GLU A 484 -26.96 28.85 -14.46
C GLU A 484 -26.71 29.79 -15.64
N GLU A 485 -26.25 31.00 -15.38
CA GLU A 485 -25.95 32.01 -16.40
C GLU A 485 -24.88 31.51 -17.40
N VAL A 486 -23.86 30.83 -16.88
CA VAL A 486 -22.77 30.24 -17.66
C VAL A 486 -23.30 29.07 -18.48
N VAL A 487 -24.15 28.23 -17.88
CA VAL A 487 -24.75 27.08 -18.58
C VAL A 487 -25.72 27.54 -19.68
N LYS A 488 -26.57 28.54 -19.40
CA LYS A 488 -27.45 29.18 -20.41
C LYS A 488 -26.65 29.75 -21.57
N ARG A 489 -25.53 30.43 -21.30
CA ARG A 489 -24.63 30.89 -22.36
C ARG A 489 -23.98 29.74 -23.11
N ALA A 490 -23.58 28.68 -22.43
CA ALA A 490 -22.98 27.50 -23.07
C ALA A 490 -23.96 26.79 -24.02
N VAL A 491 -25.26 26.75 -23.70
CA VAL A 491 -26.31 26.27 -24.63
C VAL A 491 -26.32 27.10 -25.91
N ILE A 492 -26.35 28.44 -25.80
CA ILE A 492 -26.35 29.33 -26.98
C ILE A 492 -25.09 29.11 -27.84
N VAL A 493 -23.93 28.94 -27.19
CA VAL A 493 -22.68 28.66 -27.91
C VAL A 493 -22.73 27.31 -28.62
N LEU A 494 -23.27 26.28 -27.96
CA LEU A 494 -23.40 24.94 -28.54
C LEU A 494 -24.34 24.96 -29.76
N ASP A 495 -25.51 25.58 -29.63
CA ASP A 495 -26.48 25.71 -30.71
C ASP A 495 -25.89 26.46 -31.92
N ALA A 496 -25.10 27.51 -31.68
CA ALA A 496 -24.41 28.25 -32.72
C ALA A 496 -23.34 27.40 -33.44
N PHE A 497 -22.59 26.58 -32.69
CA PHE A 497 -21.62 25.63 -33.26
C PHE A 497 -22.30 24.54 -34.11
N GLU A 498 -23.40 23.96 -33.63
CA GLU A 498 -24.14 22.93 -34.37
C GLU A 498 -24.80 23.50 -35.65
N SER A 499 -25.28 24.75 -35.58
CA SER A 499 -25.93 25.44 -36.71
C SER A 499 -24.97 26.22 -37.61
N ASN A 500 -23.66 26.19 -37.32
CA ASN A 500 -22.62 26.95 -38.04
C ASN A 500 -22.91 28.47 -38.12
N ASN A 501 -23.59 28.99 -37.10
CA ASN A 501 -24.02 30.38 -37.01
C ASN A 501 -23.05 31.21 -36.15
N ASN A 502 -23.06 32.52 -36.36
CA ASN A 502 -22.31 33.44 -35.49
C ASN A 502 -22.95 33.47 -34.10
N ILE A 503 -22.12 33.40 -33.05
CA ILE A 503 -22.59 33.50 -31.66
C ILE A 503 -23.03 34.95 -31.40
N ASP A 504 -24.27 35.14 -30.96
CA ASP A 504 -24.77 36.46 -30.59
C ASP A 504 -23.90 37.10 -29.49
N LYS A 505 -23.57 38.38 -29.67
CA LYS A 505 -22.80 39.17 -28.69
C LYS A 505 -23.56 39.21 -27.36
N LEU A 506 -22.83 39.17 -26.24
CA LEU A 506 -23.42 39.41 -24.92
C LEU A 506 -23.94 40.86 -24.88
N ASN A 507 -25.24 41.04 -24.67
CA ASN A 507 -25.84 42.36 -24.41
C ASN A 507 -25.38 42.85 -23.03
N LEU A 508 -24.20 43.45 -23.00
CA LEU A 508 -23.82 44.38 -21.94
C LEU A 508 -24.29 45.76 -22.43
N ASP A 509 -25.20 46.40 -21.68
CA ASP A 509 -25.82 47.68 -22.08
C ASP A 509 -24.78 48.74 -22.48
N ASN A 510 -23.60 48.72 -21.85
CA ASN A 510 -22.48 49.60 -22.19
C ASN A 510 -21.90 49.36 -23.60
N ILE A 511 -21.84 48.11 -24.07
CA ILE A 511 -21.33 47.75 -25.40
C ILE A 511 -22.38 48.07 -26.46
N SER A 512 -23.67 47.85 -26.15
CA SER A 512 -24.77 48.25 -27.03
C SER A 512 -24.78 49.75 -27.29
N SER A 513 -24.57 50.58 -26.27
CA SER A 513 -24.52 52.04 -26.45
C SER A 513 -23.33 52.50 -27.29
N GLN A 514 -22.17 51.85 -27.16
CA GLN A 514 -20.99 52.15 -27.98
C GLN A 514 -21.15 51.68 -29.42
N ASP A 515 -21.71 50.49 -29.65
CA ASP A 515 -21.98 49.98 -31.01
C ASP A 515 -23.02 50.86 -31.72
N GLN A 516 -24.03 51.38 -31.00
CA GLN A 516 -24.99 52.34 -31.55
C GLN A 516 -24.31 53.65 -31.94
N ALA A 517 -23.46 54.20 -31.06
CA ALA A 517 -22.70 55.41 -31.33
C ALA A 517 -21.76 55.23 -32.54
N PHE A 518 -21.13 54.07 -32.69
CA PHE A 518 -20.30 53.76 -33.86
C PHE A 518 -21.12 53.59 -35.14
N LYS A 519 -22.31 52.99 -35.09
CA LYS A 519 -23.21 52.93 -36.26
C LYS A 519 -23.66 54.32 -36.69
N ASP A 520 -24.09 55.15 -35.73
CA ASP A 520 -24.49 56.54 -36.00
C ASP A 520 -23.33 57.36 -36.57
N ALA A 521 -22.11 57.13 -36.09
CA ALA A 521 -20.90 57.76 -36.60
C ALA A 521 -20.59 57.36 -38.06
N VAL A 522 -20.74 56.07 -38.38
CA VAL A 522 -20.53 55.55 -39.74
C VAL A 522 -21.60 56.06 -40.70
N GLU A 523 -22.87 56.09 -40.30
CA GLU A 523 -23.95 56.65 -41.13
C GLU A 523 -23.73 58.15 -41.40
N LYS A 524 -23.36 58.92 -40.37
CA LYS A 524 -23.01 60.34 -40.52
C LYS A 524 -21.82 60.56 -41.45
N PHE A 525 -20.81 59.66 -41.41
CA PHE A 525 -19.66 59.72 -42.30
C PHE A 525 -20.04 59.41 -43.75
N LEU A 526 -20.88 58.38 -43.98
CA LEU A 526 -21.35 58.00 -45.32
C LEU A 526 -22.25 59.08 -45.95
N ALA A 527 -22.96 59.87 -45.14
CA ALA A 527 -23.78 60.98 -45.59
C ALA A 527 -23.00 62.28 -45.86
N LEU A 528 -21.68 62.30 -45.60
CA LEU A 528 -20.89 63.52 -45.69
C LEU A 528 -20.49 63.85 -47.14
N ASP A 529 -20.94 65.00 -47.65
CA ASP A 529 -20.51 65.53 -48.94
C ASP A 529 -19.21 66.34 -48.78
N THR A 530 -18.09 65.73 -49.18
CA THR A 530 -16.73 66.27 -49.04
C THR A 530 -16.47 67.53 -49.87
N SER A 531 -17.38 67.88 -50.79
CA SER A 531 -17.26 69.08 -51.63
C SER A 531 -17.83 70.36 -51.00
N LYS A 532 -18.67 70.23 -49.96
CA LYS A 532 -19.39 71.35 -49.33
C LYS A 532 -19.16 71.51 -47.83
N SER A 533 -18.58 70.52 -47.17
CA SER A 533 -18.54 70.41 -45.71
C SER A 533 -17.13 70.59 -45.16
N ASP A 534 -16.96 71.35 -44.07
CA ASP A 534 -15.67 71.47 -43.39
C ASP A 534 -15.36 70.18 -42.61
N ILE A 535 -14.44 69.40 -43.16
CA ILE A 535 -14.04 68.09 -42.65
C ILE A 535 -13.54 68.20 -41.20
N ARG A 536 -12.90 69.31 -40.82
CA ARG A 536 -12.39 69.48 -39.45
C ARG A 536 -13.50 69.66 -38.42
N ALA A 537 -14.58 70.36 -38.78
CA ALA A 537 -15.74 70.54 -37.91
C ALA A 537 -16.48 69.20 -37.69
N PHE A 538 -16.57 68.36 -38.72
CA PHE A 538 -17.17 67.03 -38.62
C PHE A 538 -16.42 66.10 -37.65
N PHE A 539 -15.09 66.05 -37.72
CA PHE A 539 -14.30 65.26 -36.77
C PHE A 539 -14.34 65.83 -35.34
N GLN A 540 -14.51 67.14 -35.16
CA GLN A 540 -14.71 67.71 -33.82
C GLN A 540 -16.09 67.33 -33.22
N ASP A 541 -17.15 67.29 -34.03
CA ASP A 541 -18.50 66.92 -33.56
C ASP A 541 -18.65 65.42 -33.30
N MET A 542 -17.94 64.56 -34.05
CA MET A 542 -17.98 63.10 -33.87
C MET A 542 -17.20 62.57 -32.66
N PHE A 543 -16.12 63.24 -32.27
CA PHE A 543 -15.16 62.73 -31.26
C PHE A 543 -15.11 63.60 -29.99
N THR A 544 -16.13 64.42 -29.73
CA THR A 544 -16.25 65.19 -28.49
C THR A 544 -16.84 64.34 -27.35
N SER A 545 -16.06 63.34 -26.94
CA SER A 545 -16.14 62.65 -25.65
C SER A 545 -14.84 61.91 -25.37
#